data_AF-A0A378UL21-F1
#
_entry.id   AF-A0A378UL21-F1
#
_cell.length_a   1.000
_cell.length_b   1.000
_cell.length_c   1.000
_cell.angle_alpha   90.00
_cell.angle_beta   90.00
_cell.angle_gamma   90.00
#
_symmetry.space_group_name_H-M   'P 1'
#
loop_
_entity.id
_entity.type
_entity.pdbx_description
1 polymer ?
#
loop_
_entity_poly.entity_id
_entity_poly.type
_entity_poly.pdbx_seq_one_letter_code
_entity_poly.pdbx_strand_id
1 'polypeptide(L)'
;MLADLADLKIRLAIEHNRRDEELKQVLAGVSAAVESWLQRTLLKRDYVERYNGNRKKAIVLNQYPVLEVKSVKVNGREIHGFDNDDWLLIYDDSFSDGLRNVEVAYVAGYETIPEDIREAVLIIAAQRVNEMENKGVASKSLAGETVSFSNFSQSGGMPPAAFEILKKYRRKV
;
A
#
# COMPACT_ATOMS: atom_id res chain seq x y z
N MET A 1 1.17 4.38 -10.39
CA MET A 1 2.06 3.20 -10.17
C MET A 1 2.87 3.48 -8.92
N LEU A 2 3.32 2.43 -8.23
CA LEU A 2 4.11 2.57 -6.99
C LEU A 2 5.63 2.57 -7.19
N ALA A 3 6.09 2.22 -8.40
CA ALA A 3 7.48 2.27 -8.82
C ALA A 3 7.55 2.55 -10.32
N ASP A 4 8.74 2.86 -10.83
CA ASP A 4 8.96 3.26 -12.21
C ASP A 4 9.47 2.13 -13.10
N LEU A 5 9.11 2.18 -14.38
CA LEU A 5 9.57 1.20 -15.37
C LEU A 5 11.09 1.22 -15.54
N ALA A 6 11.71 2.40 -15.46
CA ALA A 6 13.16 2.56 -15.60
C ALA A 6 13.91 1.76 -14.52
N ASP A 7 13.46 1.87 -13.26
CA ASP A 7 14.05 1.13 -12.14
C ASP A 7 13.89 -0.38 -12.31
N LEU A 8 12.73 -0.83 -12.78
CA LEU A 8 12.49 -2.25 -13.06
C LEU A 8 13.41 -2.77 -14.18
N LYS A 9 13.62 -1.99 -15.24
CA LYS A 9 14.54 -2.33 -16.32
C LYS A 9 15.99 -2.42 -15.86
N ILE A 10 16.44 -1.46 -15.06
CA ILE A 10 17.77 -1.47 -14.45
C ILE A 10 17.94 -2.75 -13.64
N ARG A 11 16.95 -3.11 -12.81
CA ARG A 11 16.98 -4.31 -11.97
C ARG A 11 17.04 -5.61 -12.76
N LEU A 12 16.37 -5.66 -13.92
CA LEU A 12 16.33 -6.83 -14.81
C LEU A 12 17.48 -6.83 -15.83
N ALA A 13 18.36 -5.83 -15.82
CA ALA A 13 19.40 -5.63 -16.84
C ALA A 13 18.84 -5.58 -18.28
N ILE A 14 17.69 -4.92 -18.47
CA ILE A 14 17.03 -4.75 -19.78
C ILE A 14 17.28 -3.33 -20.31
N GLU A 15 18.01 -3.21 -21.42
CA GLU A 15 18.34 -1.90 -22.02
C GLU A 15 17.38 -1.49 -23.15
N HIS A 16 16.66 -2.44 -23.75
CA HIS A 16 15.77 -2.17 -24.88
C HIS A 16 14.32 -1.89 -24.46
N ASN A 17 13.51 -1.35 -25.38
CA ASN A 17 12.12 -0.96 -25.12
C ASN A 17 11.04 -1.94 -25.65
N ARG A 18 11.44 -3.07 -26.24
CA ARG A 18 10.51 -4.01 -26.91
C ARG A 18 9.44 -4.62 -26.00
N ARG A 19 9.69 -4.65 -24.69
CA ARG A 19 8.79 -5.25 -23.68
C ARG A 19 8.20 -4.22 -22.73
N ASP A 20 8.27 -2.94 -23.05
CA ASP A 20 7.89 -1.87 -22.11
C ASP A 20 6.43 -1.95 -21.71
N GLU A 21 5.54 -2.25 -22.65
CA GLU A 21 4.12 -2.40 -22.35
C GLU A 21 3.85 -3.62 -21.46
N GLU A 22 4.54 -4.74 -21.68
CA GLU A 22 4.45 -5.93 -20.83
C GLU A 22 4.95 -5.62 -19.40
N LEU A 23 6.13 -5.00 -19.28
CA LEU A 23 6.73 -4.66 -17.99
C LEU A 23 5.88 -3.62 -17.23
N LYS A 24 5.30 -2.65 -17.92
CA LYS A 24 4.33 -1.69 -17.33
C LYS A 24 3.09 -2.41 -16.81
N GLN A 25 2.56 -3.38 -17.54
CA GLN A 25 1.39 -4.16 -17.10
C GLN A 25 1.71 -4.98 -15.83
N VAL A 26 2.88 -5.61 -15.78
CA VAL A 26 3.34 -6.33 -14.58
C VAL A 26 3.45 -5.35 -13.40
N LEU A 27 4.08 -4.19 -13.61
CA LEU A 27 4.27 -3.18 -12.57
C LEU A 27 2.96 -2.59 -12.06
N ALA A 28 2.01 -2.34 -12.95
CA ALA A 28 0.66 -1.90 -12.60
C ALA A 28 -0.10 -2.97 -11.80
N GLY A 29 -0.03 -4.24 -12.23
CA GLY A 29 -0.65 -5.36 -11.53
C GLY A 29 -0.04 -5.61 -10.15
N VAL A 30 1.27 -5.49 -10.01
CA VAL A 30 1.96 -5.59 -8.71
C VAL A 30 1.59 -4.41 -7.80
N SER A 31 1.58 -3.18 -8.34
CA SER A 31 1.15 -1.99 -7.59
C SER A 31 -0.26 -2.19 -7.00
N ALA A 32 -1.21 -2.61 -7.85
CA ALA A 32 -2.59 -2.87 -7.42
C ALA A 32 -2.69 -4.01 -6.39
N ALA A 33 -1.91 -5.08 -6.56
CA ALA A 33 -1.87 -6.19 -5.61
C ALA A 33 -1.33 -5.75 -4.24
N VAL A 34 -0.28 -4.92 -4.22
CA VAL A 34 0.28 -4.36 -2.98
C VAL A 34 -0.74 -3.47 -2.27
N GLU A 35 -1.39 -2.54 -2.98
CA GLU A 35 -2.44 -1.69 -2.38
C GLU A 35 -3.63 -2.51 -1.87
N SER A 36 -4.05 -3.54 -2.61
CA SER A 36 -5.10 -4.46 -2.17
C SER A 36 -4.71 -5.24 -0.92
N TRP A 37 -3.45 -5.68 -0.82
CA TRP A 37 -2.95 -6.40 0.37
C TRP A 37 -2.83 -5.48 1.59
N LEU A 38 -2.42 -4.23 1.38
CA LEU A 38 -2.40 -3.19 2.40
C LEU A 38 -3.79 -2.67 2.77
N GLN A 39 -4.81 -2.99 1.97
CA GLN A 39 -6.19 -2.51 2.09
C GLN A 39 -6.30 -0.97 2.07
N ARG A 40 -5.41 -0.30 1.35
CA ARG A 40 -5.39 1.16 1.22
C ARG A 40 -4.73 1.62 -0.07
N THR A 41 -5.07 2.83 -0.51
CA THR A 41 -4.34 3.53 -1.56
C THR A 41 -3.17 4.29 -0.95
N LEU A 42 -1.98 4.17 -1.54
CA LEU A 42 -0.76 4.75 -0.97
C LEU A 42 -0.51 6.18 -1.42
N LEU A 43 -0.89 6.52 -2.65
CA LEU A 43 -0.72 7.88 -3.17
C LEU A 43 -1.72 8.84 -2.53
N LYS A 44 -1.26 10.09 -2.33
CA LYS A 44 -2.07 11.20 -1.83
C LYS A 44 -3.41 11.31 -2.57
N ARG A 45 -4.50 11.35 -1.81
CA ARG A 45 -5.87 11.54 -2.31
C ARG A 45 -6.74 12.29 -1.31
N ASP A 46 -7.81 12.85 -1.84
CA ASP A 46 -8.93 13.38 -1.06
C ASP A 46 -9.90 12.27 -0.70
N TYR A 47 -10.34 12.26 0.55
CA TYR A 47 -11.30 11.31 1.10
C TYR A 47 -12.45 12.05 1.78
N VAL A 48 -13.65 11.46 1.67
CA VAL A 48 -14.80 11.81 2.49
C VAL A 48 -15.33 10.51 3.09
N GLU A 49 -15.13 10.32 4.38
CA GLU A 49 -15.48 9.10 5.08
C GLU A 49 -16.37 9.37 6.28
N ARG A 50 -17.10 8.33 6.71
CA ARG A 50 -18.00 8.39 7.86
C ARG A 50 -17.63 7.35 8.90
N TYR A 51 -17.54 7.81 10.13
CA TYR A 51 -17.13 7.06 11.31
C TYR A 51 -18.23 7.06 12.36
N ASN A 52 -18.18 6.06 13.24
CA ASN A 52 -19.05 6.02 14.41
C ASN A 52 -18.47 6.93 15.48
N GLY A 53 -19.27 7.87 15.98
CA GLY A 53 -18.97 8.55 17.22
C GLY A 53 -19.02 7.56 18.39
N ASN A 54 -18.20 7.79 19.41
CA ASN A 54 -17.90 6.79 20.44
C ASN A 54 -17.77 7.39 21.86
N ARG A 55 -18.22 8.65 22.04
CA ARG A 55 -18.04 9.47 23.26
C ARG A 55 -16.59 9.67 23.68
N LYS A 56 -15.63 9.41 22.80
CA LYS A 56 -14.22 9.72 23.00
C LYS A 56 -13.86 10.97 22.21
N LYS A 57 -12.70 11.52 22.54
CA LYS A 57 -12.09 12.67 21.87
C LYS A 57 -11.37 12.32 20.57
N ALA A 58 -11.30 11.04 20.21
CA ALA A 58 -10.48 10.60 19.11
C ALA A 58 -11.15 9.55 18.23
N ILE A 59 -10.93 9.69 16.93
CA ILE A 59 -11.36 8.76 15.89
C ILE A 59 -10.15 8.37 15.05
N VAL A 60 -10.03 7.08 14.76
CA VAL A 60 -8.98 6.58 13.88
C VAL A 60 -9.45 6.67 12.44
N LEU A 61 -8.73 7.46 11.63
CA LEU A 61 -8.96 7.58 10.21
C LEU A 61 -8.48 6.34 9.46
N ASN A 62 -9.15 5.98 8.37
CA ASN A 62 -8.83 4.76 7.62
C ASN A 62 -7.57 4.92 6.77
N GLN A 63 -7.38 6.11 6.21
CA GLN A 63 -6.27 6.43 5.31
C GLN A 63 -5.22 7.24 6.07
N TYR A 64 -3.96 6.92 5.82
CA TYR A 64 -2.81 7.53 6.48
C TYR A 64 -1.59 7.46 5.54
N PRO A 65 -0.58 8.33 5.70
CA PRO A 65 -0.54 9.46 6.64
C PRO A 65 -1.57 10.54 6.30
N VAL A 66 -2.25 11.10 7.29
CA VAL A 66 -3.17 12.23 7.09
C VAL A 66 -2.33 13.50 6.96
N LEU A 67 -2.48 14.17 5.83
CA LEU A 67 -1.76 15.40 5.50
C LEU A 67 -2.54 16.63 5.97
N GLU A 68 -3.86 16.59 5.84
CA GLU A 68 -4.73 17.72 6.15
C GLU A 68 -6.16 17.24 6.41
N VAL A 69 -6.81 17.72 7.48
CA VAL A 69 -8.26 17.56 7.68
C VAL A 69 -8.96 18.83 7.23
N LYS A 70 -9.77 18.73 6.16
CA LYS A 70 -10.46 19.87 5.55
C LYS A 70 -11.71 20.29 6.33
N SER A 71 -12.50 19.32 6.79
CA SER A 71 -13.71 19.58 7.56
C SER A 71 -14.15 18.35 8.35
N VAL A 72 -14.76 18.58 9.51
CA VAL A 72 -15.40 17.53 10.32
C VAL A 72 -16.83 17.93 10.61
N LYS A 73 -17.76 17.00 10.41
CA LYS A 73 -19.18 17.18 10.76
C LYS A 73 -19.63 16.09 11.72
N VAL A 74 -20.34 16.47 12.76
CA VAL A 74 -20.98 15.54 13.72
C VAL A 74 -22.49 15.74 13.65
N ASN A 75 -23.23 14.66 13.35
CA ASN A 75 -24.67 14.69 13.10
C ASN A 75 -25.08 15.75 12.04
N GLY A 76 -24.25 15.89 11.00
CA GLY A 76 -24.47 16.85 9.92
C GLY A 76 -24.13 18.31 10.24
N ARG A 77 -23.67 18.62 11.45
CA ARG A 77 -23.21 19.96 11.84
C ARG A 77 -21.69 20.02 11.81
N GLU A 78 -21.15 21.05 11.16
CA GLU A 78 -19.72 21.32 11.17
C GLU A 78 -19.25 21.65 12.58
N ILE A 79 -18.08 21.11 12.95
CA ILE A 79 -17.43 21.36 14.23
C ILE A 79 -16.05 22.01 13.97
N HIS A 80 -15.50 22.64 15.00
CA HIS A 80 -14.15 23.24 15.01
C HIS A 80 -13.41 22.80 16.27
N GLY A 81 -12.13 23.15 16.42
CA GLY A 81 -11.32 22.71 17.58
C GLY A 81 -10.91 21.24 17.48
N PHE A 82 -10.59 20.80 16.26
CA PHE A 82 -10.04 19.48 15.99
C PHE A 82 -8.62 19.61 15.43
N ASP A 83 -7.83 18.57 15.63
CA ASP A 83 -6.47 18.43 15.13
C ASP A 83 -6.27 16.99 14.63
N ASN A 84 -5.13 16.71 13.98
CA ASN A 84 -4.77 15.37 13.57
C ASN A 84 -3.31 15.02 13.89
N ASP A 85 -3.10 13.77 14.29
CA ASP A 85 -1.76 13.19 14.48
C ASP A 85 -1.67 11.87 13.69
N ASP A 86 -0.98 11.92 12.56
CA ASP A 86 -0.80 10.83 11.57
C ASP A 86 -2.12 10.19 11.09
N TRP A 87 -2.70 9.28 11.86
CA TRP A 87 -3.97 8.59 11.54
C TRP A 87 -5.09 8.93 12.52
N LEU A 88 -4.81 9.71 13.54
CA LEU A 88 -5.75 10.03 14.62
C LEU A 88 -6.36 11.41 14.39
N LEU A 89 -7.67 11.48 14.26
CA LEU A 89 -8.42 12.72 14.39
C LEU A 89 -8.70 12.95 15.88
N ILE A 90 -8.32 14.12 16.39
CA ILE A 90 -8.48 14.52 17.79
C ILE A 90 -9.44 15.71 17.83
N TYR A 91 -10.34 15.72 18.81
CA TYR A 91 -11.30 16.79 19.04
C TYR A 91 -11.17 17.29 20.48
N ASP A 92 -11.28 18.61 20.68
CA ASP A 92 -11.21 19.23 22.01
C ASP A 92 -12.33 18.74 22.94
N ASP A 93 -13.48 18.39 22.37
CA ASP A 93 -14.61 17.73 23.03
C ASP A 93 -14.73 16.26 22.56
N SER A 94 -15.91 15.66 22.69
CA SER A 94 -16.17 14.26 22.41
C SER A 94 -17.06 14.10 21.18
N PHE A 95 -16.77 13.07 20.38
CA PHE A 95 -17.63 12.67 19.29
C PHE A 95 -18.88 12.01 19.84
N SER A 96 -20.03 12.69 19.74
CA SER A 96 -21.32 12.17 20.20
C SER A 96 -21.58 10.77 19.66
N ASP A 97 -22.06 9.86 20.49
CA ASP A 97 -22.35 8.48 20.09
C ASP A 97 -23.30 8.42 18.89
N GLY A 98 -23.03 7.54 17.95
CA GLY A 98 -23.88 7.38 16.77
C GLY A 98 -23.23 6.57 15.66
N LEU A 99 -24.05 5.94 14.82
CA LEU A 99 -23.60 5.15 13.68
C LEU A 99 -23.31 6.08 12.50
N ARG A 100 -22.06 6.06 12.00
CA ARG A 100 -21.61 6.83 10.81
C ARG A 100 -22.00 8.31 10.87
N ASN A 101 -22.07 8.88 12.07
CA ASN A 101 -22.53 10.24 12.32
C ASN A 101 -21.41 11.27 12.29
N VAL A 102 -20.15 10.83 12.28
CA VAL A 102 -18.98 11.69 12.10
C VAL A 102 -18.51 11.60 10.67
N GLU A 103 -18.68 12.67 9.89
CA GLU A 103 -18.18 12.78 8.52
C GLU A 103 -16.90 13.61 8.51
N VAL A 104 -15.85 13.08 7.89
CA VAL A 104 -14.53 13.72 7.82
C VAL A 104 -14.13 13.82 6.36
N ALA A 105 -13.85 15.05 5.91
CA ALA A 105 -13.22 15.32 4.63
C ALA A 105 -11.74 15.62 4.88
N TYR A 106 -10.83 14.86 4.28
CA TYR A 106 -9.40 14.96 4.57
C TYR A 106 -8.53 14.50 3.39
N VAL A 107 -7.26 14.89 3.42
CA VAL A 107 -6.23 14.49 2.47
C VAL A 107 -5.31 13.50 3.16
N ALA A 108 -5.08 12.34 2.55
CA ALA A 108 -4.17 11.34 3.11
C ALA A 108 -3.42 10.56 2.03
N GLY A 109 -2.31 9.94 2.42
CA GLY A 109 -1.41 9.21 1.57
C GLY A 109 -0.08 9.95 1.34
N TYR A 110 0.82 9.31 0.63
CA TYR A 110 2.14 9.84 0.33
C TYR A 110 2.11 10.70 -0.94
N GLU A 111 2.68 11.91 -0.86
CA GLU A 111 2.96 12.73 -2.05
C GLU A 111 3.97 12.06 -2.97
N THR A 112 5.01 11.48 -2.37
CA THR A 112 6.02 10.67 -3.02
C THR A 112 6.10 9.31 -2.33
N ILE A 113 6.03 8.22 -3.09
CA ILE A 113 6.11 6.86 -2.54
C ILE A 113 7.45 6.67 -1.82
N PRO A 114 7.45 6.27 -0.53
CA PRO A 114 8.66 5.91 0.21
C PRO A 114 9.54 4.91 -0.54
N GLU A 115 10.85 5.10 -0.45
CA GLU A 115 11.84 4.30 -1.19
C GLU A 115 11.77 2.81 -0.86
N ASP A 116 11.44 2.44 0.38
CA ASP A 116 11.31 1.05 0.77
C ASP A 116 10.05 0.39 0.17
N ILE A 117 8.91 1.08 0.11
CA ILE A 117 7.73 0.61 -0.63
C ILE A 117 8.08 0.41 -2.11
N ARG A 118 8.80 1.37 -2.71
CA ARG A 118 9.27 1.27 -4.10
C ARG A 118 10.11 0.01 -4.29
N GLU A 119 11.09 -0.20 -3.41
CA GLU A 119 11.95 -1.39 -3.43
C GLU A 119 11.15 -2.69 -3.30
N ALA A 120 10.17 -2.75 -2.39
CA ALA A 120 9.32 -3.92 -2.23
C ALA A 120 8.52 -4.24 -3.51
N VAL A 121 7.97 -3.21 -4.17
CA VAL A 121 7.25 -3.35 -5.45
C VAL A 121 8.18 -3.86 -6.54
N LEU A 122 9.41 -3.33 -6.63
CA LEU A 122 10.41 -3.76 -7.61
C LEU A 122 10.85 -5.21 -7.39
N ILE A 123 11.04 -5.64 -6.15
CA ILE A 123 11.36 -7.04 -5.82
C ILE A 123 10.25 -7.98 -6.32
N ILE A 124 8.98 -7.66 -6.02
CA ILE A 124 7.83 -8.47 -6.44
C ILE A 124 7.71 -8.48 -7.97
N ALA A 125 7.86 -7.32 -8.62
CA ALA A 125 7.77 -7.20 -10.07
C ALA A 125 8.87 -8.00 -10.79
N ALA A 126 10.12 -7.87 -10.34
CA ALA A 126 11.24 -8.61 -10.92
C ALA A 126 11.06 -10.13 -10.77
N GLN A 127 10.61 -10.58 -9.59
CA GLN A 127 10.28 -11.99 -9.38
C GLN A 127 9.20 -12.47 -10.36
N ARG A 128 8.13 -11.70 -10.55
CA ARG A 128 7.01 -12.08 -11.42
C ARG A 128 7.43 -12.15 -12.89
N VAL A 129 8.33 -11.26 -13.34
CA VAL A 129 8.92 -11.32 -14.69
C VAL A 129 9.80 -12.56 -14.84
N ASN A 130 10.67 -12.85 -13.86
CA ASN A 130 11.50 -14.05 -13.88
C ASN A 130 10.65 -15.33 -13.89
N GLU A 131 9.56 -15.37 -13.13
CA GLU A 131 8.61 -16.49 -13.16
C GLU A 131 7.95 -16.66 -14.52
N MET A 132 7.59 -15.56 -15.19
CA MET A 132 7.03 -15.59 -16.55
C MET A 132 8.01 -16.15 -17.59
N GLU A 133 9.28 -15.81 -17.48
CA GLU A 133 10.34 -16.33 -18.36
C GLU A 133 10.69 -17.80 -18.06
N ASN A 134 10.61 -18.20 -16.79
CA ASN A 134 10.95 -19.54 -16.33
C ASN A 134 9.80 -20.57 -16.43
N LYS A 135 8.64 -20.21 -17.03
CA LYS A 135 7.43 -21.05 -17.14
C LYS A 135 7.62 -22.45 -17.78
N GLY A 136 8.81 -22.78 -18.28
CA GLY A 136 9.17 -24.11 -18.81
C GLY A 136 10.25 -24.88 -18.03
N VAL A 137 10.77 -24.36 -16.91
CA VAL A 137 11.86 -25.00 -16.14
C VAL A 137 11.34 -25.42 -14.77
N ALA A 138 10.79 -26.64 -14.69
CA ALA A 138 10.33 -27.24 -13.44
C ALA A 138 11.49 -27.58 -12.46
N SER A 139 12.70 -27.73 -12.98
CA SER A 139 13.96 -27.79 -12.25
C SER A 139 15.12 -27.78 -13.26
N LYS A 140 16.14 -26.96 -13.01
CA LYS A 140 17.47 -27.21 -13.58
C LYS A 140 18.29 -27.84 -12.47
N SER A 141 18.43 -29.16 -12.50
CA SER A 141 19.44 -29.87 -11.71
C SER A 141 20.81 -29.57 -12.33
N LEU A 142 21.47 -28.52 -11.83
CA LEU A 142 22.87 -28.26 -12.16
C LEU A 142 23.73 -29.06 -11.17
N ALA A 143 24.34 -30.14 -11.64
CA ALA A 143 25.38 -30.89 -10.92
C ALA A 143 25.01 -31.43 -9.51
N GLY A 144 23.84 -32.06 -9.37
CA GLY A 144 23.53 -32.89 -8.19
C GLY A 144 22.99 -32.15 -6.96
N GLU A 145 22.92 -30.82 -6.97
CA GLU A 145 22.19 -30.05 -5.96
C GLU A 145 20.79 -29.66 -6.49
N THR A 146 19.76 -30.16 -5.80
CA THR A 146 18.39 -29.72 -6.02
C THR A 146 18.20 -28.40 -5.31
N VAL A 147 18.26 -27.27 -6.03
CA VAL A 147 17.83 -25.99 -5.49
C VAL A 147 16.31 -26.00 -5.42
N SER A 148 15.78 -26.40 -4.26
CA SER A 148 14.37 -26.31 -3.95
C SER A 148 14.03 -24.82 -3.78
N PHE A 149 13.29 -24.23 -4.72
CA PHE A 149 12.75 -22.89 -4.56
C PHE A 149 11.84 -22.90 -3.35
N SER A 150 12.32 -22.32 -2.24
CA SER A 150 11.73 -22.46 -0.93
C SER A 150 10.26 -22.04 -0.92
N ASN A 151 9.44 -23.01 -0.52
CA ASN A 151 8.00 -22.96 -0.33
C ASN A 151 7.44 -21.60 0.09
N PHE A 152 6.58 -21.06 -0.79
CA PHE A 152 5.77 -19.85 -0.69
C PHE A 152 4.68 -19.85 0.40
N SER A 153 4.79 -20.66 1.44
CA SER A 153 3.63 -21.02 2.27
C SER A 153 3.24 -20.01 3.35
N GLN A 154 4.05 -18.98 3.65
CA GLN A 154 3.73 -18.00 4.72
C GLN A 154 3.34 -16.62 4.21
N SER A 155 3.78 -16.24 3.01
CA SER A 155 3.60 -14.90 2.43
C SER A 155 2.56 -14.86 1.30
N GLY A 156 1.88 -15.97 1.01
CA GLY A 156 0.83 -16.06 -0.01
C GLY A 156 1.32 -15.76 -1.43
N GLY A 157 2.58 -16.06 -1.76
CA GLY A 157 3.13 -15.71 -3.08
C GLY A 157 3.98 -14.43 -3.10
N MET A 158 4.21 -13.75 -1.97
CA MET A 158 5.06 -12.56 -1.90
C MET A 158 6.51 -12.88 -1.48
N PRO A 159 7.55 -12.36 -2.13
CA PRO A 159 8.94 -12.50 -1.66
C PRO A 159 9.12 -12.02 -0.21
N PRO A 160 9.86 -12.76 0.65
CA PRO A 160 10.00 -12.44 2.07
C PRO A 160 10.54 -11.02 2.36
N ALA A 161 11.50 -10.55 1.56
CA ALA A 161 12.05 -9.20 1.72
C ALA A 161 11.00 -8.10 1.49
N ALA A 162 10.15 -8.26 0.46
CA ALA A 162 9.07 -7.33 0.19
C ALA A 162 8.00 -7.38 1.30
N PHE A 163 7.69 -8.57 1.81
CA PHE A 163 6.75 -8.75 2.92
C PHE A 163 7.21 -8.02 4.20
N GLU A 164 8.48 -8.15 4.56
CA GLU A 164 9.06 -7.51 5.76
C GLU A 164 9.01 -5.98 5.70
N ILE A 165 9.10 -5.41 4.50
CA ILE A 165 8.92 -3.98 4.27
C ILE A 165 7.43 -3.63 4.38
N LEU A 166 6.59 -4.26 3.56
CA LEU A 166 5.18 -3.89 3.41
C LEU A 166 4.36 -4.12 4.69
N LYS A 167 4.72 -5.09 5.54
CA LYS A 167 4.02 -5.31 6.82
C LYS A 167 4.08 -4.11 7.77
N LYS A 168 5.11 -3.25 7.66
CA LYS A 168 5.24 -2.01 8.44
C LYS A 168 4.20 -0.97 8.02
N TYR A 169 3.80 -1.02 6.75
CA TYR A 169 2.84 -0.12 6.13
C TYR A 169 1.41 -0.63 6.22
N ARG A 170 1.21 -1.87 6.67
CA ARG A 170 -0.09 -2.44 6.96
C ARG A 170 -0.52 -2.01 8.35
N ARG A 171 -1.74 -1.51 8.47
CA ARG A 171 -2.28 -1.06 9.74
C ARG A 171 -2.25 -2.21 10.74
N LYS A 172 -1.64 -1.97 11.91
CA LYS A 172 -1.76 -2.87 13.06
C LYS A 172 -3.19 -2.73 13.57
N VAL A 173 -4.01 -3.74 13.31
CA VAL A 173 -5.34 -3.88 13.93
C VAL A 173 -5.14 -4.34 15.37
#